data_AF-A0A9Q3BRW2-F1
#
_entry.id   AF-A0A9Q3BRW2-F1
#
_cell.length_a   1.000
_cell.length_b   1.000
_cell.length_c   1.000
_cell.angle_alpha   90.00
_cell.angle_beta   90.00
_cell.angle_gamma   90.00
#
_symmetry.space_group_name_H-M   'P 1'
#
loop_
_entity.id
_entity.type
_entity.pdbx_description
1 polymer ?
#
loop_
_entity_poly.entity_id
_entity_poly.type
_entity_poly.pdbx_seq_one_letter_code
_entity_poly.pdbx_strand_id
1 'polypeptide(L)'
;MLIFLNLPTSERLKPENVYVAGIIPAPKEPTALQLNYLLIPLIKELKELWQVCHFLPTSTGPSGLFIHVAILTAIADVVSMCKLTGFILHSGNHFCNLCTIDKAQIEEICPQFHYTFSYPNYRSTIANWLWAIQKQQQAIFFEYGMQYSILEDLLYWDATRMLNLEIIHDLVLGILKDHATFKLCTWESKSKLHFRSHRKSNDRNGSDLDSITSKSCLDQITLRETCSLRREAEKRINESLPTDFQLKNLPANPHPSHTTSI
;
A
#
# COMPACT_ATOMS: atom_id res chain seq x y z
N MET A 1 5.87 5.49 12.01
CA MET A 1 7.01 4.74 12.57
C MET A 1 8.25 5.07 11.74
N LEU A 2 9.40 5.28 12.38
CA LEU A 2 10.67 5.54 11.71
C LEU A 2 11.67 4.44 12.04
N ILE A 3 12.51 4.11 11.06
CA ILE A 3 13.52 3.04 11.14
C ILE A 3 14.86 3.62 10.74
N PHE A 4 15.91 3.33 11.53
CA PHE A 4 17.28 3.77 11.22
C PHE A 4 17.92 2.87 10.16
N LEU A 5 18.10 3.41 8.95
CA LEU A 5 18.65 2.66 7.82
C LEU A 5 20.17 2.42 7.92
N ASN A 6 20.86 3.15 8.80
CA ASN A 6 22.30 2.97 9.08
C ASN A 6 22.60 1.66 9.84
N LEU A 7 21.59 1.02 10.43
CA LEU A 7 21.75 -0.26 11.10
C LEU A 7 21.77 -1.43 10.11
N PRO A 8 22.44 -2.55 10.45
CA PRO A 8 22.33 -3.80 9.70
C PRO A 8 20.88 -4.26 9.58
N THR A 9 20.52 -4.92 8.48
CA THR A 9 19.14 -5.34 8.19
C THR A 9 18.50 -6.15 9.32
N SER A 10 19.28 -7.00 10.00
CA SER A 10 18.80 -7.83 11.14
C SER A 10 18.43 -7.02 12.39
N GLU A 11 18.90 -5.78 12.49
CA GLU A 11 18.73 -4.92 13.67
C GLU A 11 17.61 -3.89 13.48
N ARG A 12 17.32 -3.49 12.23
CA ARG A 12 16.44 -2.36 11.89
C ARG A 12 15.03 -2.46 12.47
N LEU A 13 14.46 -3.66 12.50
CA LEU A 13 13.07 -3.89 12.90
C LEU A 13 12.94 -4.41 14.34
N LYS A 14 14.04 -4.46 15.11
CA LYS A 14 13.95 -4.79 16.52
C LYS A 14 13.22 -3.66 17.27
N PRO A 15 12.33 -3.96 18.23
CA PRO A 15 11.53 -2.95 18.92
C PRO A 15 12.35 -1.79 19.50
N GLU A 16 13.57 -2.06 19.97
CA GLU A 16 14.51 -1.07 20.53
C GLU A 16 15.08 -0.09 19.48
N ASN A 17 15.06 -0.44 18.20
CA ASN A 17 15.61 0.36 17.09
C ASN A 17 14.52 1.05 16.25
N VAL A 18 13.26 0.95 16.68
CA VAL A 18 12.10 1.51 16.00
C VAL A 18 11.60 2.73 16.76
N TYR A 19 11.52 3.87 16.08
CA TYR A 19 11.04 5.11 16.68
C TYR A 19 9.57 5.39 16.31
N VAL A 20 8.71 5.45 17.31
CA VAL A 20 7.29 5.77 17.13
C VAL A 20 7.11 7.30 17.18
N ALA A 21 7.15 7.92 16.01
CA ALA A 21 7.03 9.38 15.88
C ALA A 21 5.62 9.95 16.15
N GLY A 22 4.59 9.10 16.21
CA GLY A 22 3.23 9.54 16.44
C GLY A 22 2.24 8.40 16.48
N ILE A 23 1.13 8.62 17.17
CA ILE A 23 0.01 7.69 17.29
C ILE A 23 -1.23 8.43 16.80
N ILE A 24 -1.94 7.84 15.85
CA ILE A 24 -3.20 8.39 15.36
C ILE A 24 -4.29 8.04 16.38
N PRO A 25 -4.98 9.03 16.97
CA PRO A 25 -6.02 8.76 17.95
C PRO A 25 -7.24 8.09 17.31
N ALA A 26 -7.76 7.06 17.97
CA ALA A 26 -9.06 6.47 17.67
C ALA A 26 -10.19 7.46 18.06
N PRO A 27 -11.43 7.34 17.51
CA PRO A 27 -11.97 6.24 16.70
C PRO A 27 -11.96 6.46 15.18
N LYS A 28 -11.70 7.70 14.72
CA LYS A 28 -11.76 8.04 13.29
C LYS A 28 -10.38 8.31 12.74
N GLU A 29 -10.11 7.73 11.58
CA GLU A 29 -8.89 8.01 10.84
C GLU A 29 -8.90 9.47 10.33
N PRO A 30 -7.77 10.20 10.43
CA PRO A 30 -7.66 11.56 9.95
C PRO A 30 -7.80 11.62 8.42
N THR A 31 -8.31 12.75 7.93
CA THR A 31 -8.16 13.13 6.53
C THR A 31 -6.69 13.44 6.22
N ALA A 32 -6.30 13.45 4.94
CA ALA A 32 -4.95 13.83 4.54
C ALA A 32 -4.54 15.24 5.05
N LEU A 33 -5.47 16.21 5.04
CA LEU A 33 -5.23 17.54 5.60
C LEU A 33 -5.08 17.50 7.13
N GLN A 34 -5.86 16.67 7.83
CA GLN A 34 -5.72 16.49 9.28
C GLN A 34 -4.39 15.81 9.64
N LEU A 35 -3.94 14.85 8.82
CA LEU A 35 -2.67 14.17 8.99
C LEU A 35 -1.50 15.15 8.90
N ASN A 36 -1.56 16.15 8.02
CA ASN A 36 -0.56 17.21 7.95
C ASN A 36 -0.37 17.89 9.31
N TYR A 37 -1.46 18.26 10.01
CA TYR A 37 -1.37 18.88 11.33
C TYR A 37 -0.73 17.98 12.39
N LEU A 38 -1.02 16.68 12.35
CA LEU A 38 -0.43 15.70 13.27
C LEU A 38 1.09 15.55 13.07
N LEU A 39 1.56 15.74 11.84
CA LEU A 39 2.95 15.57 11.46
C LEU A 39 3.79 16.85 11.63
N ILE A 40 3.19 18.02 11.87
CA ILE A 40 3.93 19.29 12.05
C ILE A 40 5.11 19.17 13.03
N PRO A 41 4.95 18.60 14.26
CA PRO A 41 6.07 18.51 15.20
C PRO A 41 7.23 17.69 14.64
N LEU A 42 6.92 16.54 14.03
CA LEU A 42 7.91 15.66 13.42
C LEU A 42 8.66 16.34 12.28
N ILE A 43 7.94 17.01 11.37
CA ILE A 43 8.55 17.70 10.22
C ILE A 43 9.42 18.85 10.69
N LYS A 44 9.02 19.57 11.74
CA LYS A 44 9.85 20.63 12.32
C LYS A 44 11.17 20.07 12.86
N GLU A 45 11.13 19.00 13.64
CA GLU A 45 12.34 18.34 14.17
C GLU A 45 13.23 17.82 13.04
N LEU A 46 12.66 17.22 11.99
CA LEU A 46 13.43 16.74 10.84
C LEU A 46 14.10 17.87 10.05
N LYS A 47 13.45 19.05 9.94
CA LYS A 47 14.07 20.23 9.31
C LYS A 47 15.27 20.73 10.11
N GLU A 48 15.19 20.70 11.43
CA GLU A 48 16.31 21.03 12.32
C GLU A 48 17.45 20.00 12.18
N LEU A 49 17.11 18.71 12.22
CA LEU A 49 18.07 17.60 12.06
C LEU A 49 18.73 17.53 10.67
N TRP A 50 18.11 18.14 9.65
CA TRP A 50 18.68 18.24 8.31
C TRP A 50 19.77 19.32 8.19
N GLN A 51 19.78 20.34 9.04
CA GLN A 51 20.73 21.45 8.91
C GLN A 51 22.13 21.18 9.51
N VAL A 52 22.29 20.11 10.28
CA VAL A 52 23.42 19.74 11.18
C VAL A 52 22.96 19.83 12.63
N CYS A 53 22.92 18.67 13.30
CA CYS A 53 22.79 18.60 14.76
C CYS A 53 24.09 18.10 15.38
N HIS A 54 24.52 18.79 16.43
CA HIS A 54 25.69 18.42 17.22
C HIS A 54 25.24 17.59 18.45
N PHE A 55 25.64 16.33 18.47
CA PHE A 55 25.49 15.47 19.63
C PHE A 55 26.62 15.71 20.62
N LEU A 56 26.26 15.77 21.89
CA LEU A 56 27.21 15.95 22.98
C LEU A 56 28.26 14.82 22.96
N PRO A 57 29.48 15.12 23.43
CA PRO A 57 30.52 14.12 23.59
C PRO A 57 30.02 12.85 24.28
N THR A 58 30.31 11.70 23.68
CA THR A 58 30.06 10.39 24.29
C THR A 58 31.38 9.80 24.80
N SER A 59 31.30 8.77 25.64
CA SER A 59 32.49 8.04 26.11
C SER A 59 33.39 7.54 24.95
N THR A 60 32.76 7.21 23.81
CA THR A 60 33.45 6.75 22.59
C THR A 60 33.82 7.88 21.62
N GLY A 61 33.36 9.10 21.84
CA GLY A 61 33.53 10.25 20.95
C GLY A 61 33.65 11.56 21.75
N PRO A 62 34.82 11.88 22.33
CA PRO A 62 35.01 13.03 23.21
C PRO A 62 34.84 14.39 22.52
N SER A 63 34.87 14.44 21.19
CA SER A 63 34.64 15.65 20.40
C SER A 63 33.17 15.89 20.03
N GLY A 64 32.26 15.01 20.44
CA GLY A 64 30.88 15.02 19.94
C GLY A 64 30.77 14.45 18.52
N LEU A 65 29.54 14.45 17.99
CA LEU A 65 29.26 13.97 16.65
C LEU A 65 28.29 14.92 15.93
N PHE A 66 28.66 15.34 14.73
CA PHE A 66 27.73 16.04 13.84
C PHE A 66 26.95 15.02 13.02
N ILE A 67 25.63 15.06 13.10
CA ILE A 67 24.76 14.20 12.30
C ILE A 67 23.81 15.03 11.44
N HIS A 68 23.44 14.43 10.31
CA HIS A 68 22.30 14.83 9.51
C HIS A 68 21.29 13.68 9.55
N VAL A 69 20.01 14.02 9.67
CA VAL A 69 18.92 13.04 9.55
C VAL A 69 18.08 13.39 8.34
N ALA A 70 17.77 12.40 7.52
CA ALA A 70 16.86 12.51 6.40
C ALA A 70 15.96 11.28 6.34
N ILE A 71 14.70 11.51 5.96
CA ILE A 71 13.81 10.42 5.53
C ILE A 71 14.23 10.03 4.12
N LEU A 72 14.56 8.76 3.90
CA LEU A 72 14.92 8.25 2.56
C LEU A 72 13.73 7.68 1.80
N THR A 73 12.74 7.13 2.51
CA THR A 73 11.54 6.58 1.91
C THR A 73 10.39 6.54 2.89
N ALA A 74 9.16 6.66 2.37
CA ALA A 74 7.95 6.23 3.06
C ALA A 74 7.55 4.84 2.58
N ILE A 75 7.12 3.98 3.52
CA ILE A 75 6.56 2.66 3.23
C ILE A 75 5.19 2.59 3.91
N ALA A 76 4.15 2.31 3.13
CA ALA A 76 2.79 2.15 3.61
C ALA A 76 1.93 1.44 2.55
N ASP A 77 0.76 0.94 2.95
CA ASP A 77 -0.28 0.55 2.00
C ASP A 77 -0.71 1.74 1.13
N VAL A 78 -1.37 1.47 0.00
CA VAL A 78 -1.81 2.51 -0.95
C VAL A 78 -2.65 3.63 -0.30
N VAL A 79 -3.57 3.29 0.61
CA VAL A 79 -4.49 4.29 1.21
C VAL A 79 -3.73 5.23 2.12
N SER A 80 -2.92 4.67 3.00
CA SER A 80 -2.05 5.38 3.93
C SER A 80 -1.02 6.23 3.16
N MET A 81 -0.47 5.68 2.08
CA MET A 81 0.50 6.38 1.24
C MET A 81 -0.12 7.62 0.58
N CYS A 82 -1.28 7.48 -0.07
CA CYS A 82 -2.00 8.60 -0.68
C CYS A 82 -2.29 9.72 0.34
N LYS A 83 -2.70 9.37 1.57
CA LYS A 83 -2.94 10.36 2.63
C LYS A 83 -1.67 11.06 3.09
N LEU A 84 -0.59 10.32 3.26
CA LEU A 84 0.70 10.83 3.71
C LEU A 84 1.32 11.78 2.68
N THR A 85 1.12 11.52 1.40
CA THR A 85 1.82 12.19 0.29
C THR A 85 0.95 13.18 -0.46
N GLY A 86 -0.36 13.18 -0.20
CA GLY A 86 -1.31 14.07 -0.86
C GLY A 86 -1.76 13.61 -2.24
N PHE A 87 -1.48 12.36 -2.63
CA PHE A 87 -2.06 11.79 -3.86
C PHE A 87 -3.53 11.39 -3.67
N ILE A 88 -4.30 11.43 -4.75
CA ILE A 88 -5.66 10.90 -4.80
C ILE A 88 -5.63 9.37 -4.80
N LEU A 89 -6.72 8.78 -4.30
CA LEU A 89 -6.90 7.33 -4.28
C LEU A 89 -7.46 6.83 -5.63
N HIS A 90 -7.72 5.52 -5.74
CA HIS A 90 -8.30 4.82 -6.90
C HIS A 90 -9.60 5.39 -7.49
N SER A 91 -10.29 6.29 -6.76
CA SER A 91 -11.48 6.98 -7.25
C SER A 91 -11.16 8.13 -8.21
N GLY A 92 -9.94 8.65 -8.21
CA GLY A 92 -9.49 9.73 -9.10
C GLY A 92 -9.22 9.29 -10.54
N ASN A 93 -9.07 10.27 -11.43
CA ASN A 93 -8.61 10.02 -12.81
C ASN A 93 -7.13 9.61 -12.82
N HIS A 94 -6.29 10.30 -12.05
CA HIS A 94 -4.89 9.93 -11.79
C HIS A 94 -4.80 9.03 -10.55
N PHE A 95 -5.05 7.74 -10.71
CA PHE A 95 -5.15 6.80 -9.60
C PHE A 95 -3.81 6.24 -9.10
N CYS A 96 -2.74 6.41 -9.88
CA CYS A 96 -1.41 5.91 -9.56
C CYS A 96 -0.53 7.04 -9.05
N ASN A 97 0.24 6.78 -7.99
CA ASN A 97 1.26 7.69 -7.47
C ASN A 97 2.60 7.60 -8.22
N LEU A 98 2.79 6.56 -9.04
CA LEU A 98 4.02 6.32 -9.80
C LEU A 98 3.89 6.74 -11.26
N CYS A 99 2.69 6.63 -11.84
CA CYS A 99 2.47 6.93 -13.25
C CYS A 99 1.39 7.99 -13.51
N THR A 100 1.48 8.62 -14.68
CA THR A 100 0.56 9.64 -15.19
C THR A 100 -0.59 9.04 -16.01
N ILE A 101 -0.79 7.71 -15.96
CA ILE A 101 -1.86 7.06 -16.73
C ILE A 101 -3.21 7.45 -16.15
N ASP A 102 -4.10 7.88 -17.03
CA ASP A 102 -5.48 8.16 -16.68
C ASP A 102 -6.29 6.88 -16.54
N LYS A 103 -7.33 6.93 -15.70
CA LYS A 103 -8.23 5.80 -15.49
C LYS A 103 -8.91 5.33 -16.78
N ALA A 104 -9.13 6.23 -17.74
CA ALA A 104 -9.66 5.89 -19.07
C ALA A 104 -8.70 5.00 -19.88
N GLN A 105 -7.40 5.05 -19.58
CA GLN A 105 -6.32 4.33 -20.24
C GLN A 105 -5.78 3.17 -19.39
N ILE A 106 -6.54 2.70 -18.39
CA ILE A 106 -6.07 1.66 -17.45
C ILE A 106 -5.69 0.33 -18.12
N GLU A 107 -6.21 0.08 -19.33
CA GLU A 107 -5.90 -1.11 -20.14
C GLU A 107 -4.57 -0.97 -20.92
N GLU A 108 -3.96 0.21 -20.94
CA GLU A 108 -2.68 0.44 -21.61
C GLU A 108 -1.53 -0.19 -20.82
N ILE A 109 -1.20 -1.43 -21.16
CA ILE A 109 -0.04 -2.15 -20.62
C ILE A 109 1.14 -1.89 -21.55
N CYS A 110 1.85 -0.76 -21.38
CA CYS A 110 3.06 -0.45 -22.15
C CYS A 110 4.22 -0.02 -21.24
N PRO A 111 5.20 -0.91 -20.97
CA PRO A 111 6.39 -0.61 -20.16
C PRO A 111 7.31 0.46 -20.76
N GLN A 112 7.22 0.69 -22.07
CA GLN A 112 8.09 1.62 -22.81
C GLN A 112 7.77 3.10 -22.63
N PHE A 113 6.62 3.44 -22.04
CA PHE A 113 6.29 4.85 -21.78
C PHE A 113 6.71 5.22 -20.36
N HIS A 114 7.66 6.16 -20.28
CA HIS A 114 8.06 6.83 -19.04
C HIS A 114 6.92 7.73 -18.54
N TYR A 115 5.79 7.15 -18.15
CA TYR A 115 4.69 7.88 -17.52
C TYR A 115 5.03 8.31 -16.10
N THR A 116 6.30 8.50 -15.74
CA THR A 116 6.69 8.93 -14.40
C THR A 116 6.36 10.39 -14.20
N PHE A 117 5.84 10.75 -13.03
CA PHE A 117 5.67 12.16 -12.68
C PHE A 117 7.02 12.89 -12.73
N SER A 118 7.07 13.95 -13.53
CA SER A 118 8.20 14.88 -13.51
C SER A 118 8.16 15.67 -12.20
N TYR A 119 9.23 15.59 -11.39
CA TYR A 119 9.32 16.32 -10.12
C TYR A 119 9.04 17.83 -10.27
N PRO A 120 9.59 18.53 -11.29
CA PRO A 120 9.20 19.93 -11.57
C PRO A 120 7.69 20.14 -11.77
N ASN A 121 7.03 19.27 -12.53
CA ASN A 121 5.59 19.37 -12.77
C ASN A 121 4.82 19.14 -11.48
N TYR A 122 5.18 18.09 -10.73
CA TYR A 122 4.63 17.80 -9.42
C TYR A 122 4.73 19.02 -8.49
N ARG A 123 5.93 19.60 -8.33
CA ARG A 123 6.16 20.78 -7.48
C ARG A 123 5.35 22.00 -7.94
N SER A 124 5.20 22.20 -9.25
CA SER A 124 4.39 23.29 -9.79
C SER A 124 2.89 23.13 -9.45
N THR A 125 2.36 21.90 -9.54
CA THR A 125 0.97 21.59 -9.17
C THR A 125 0.74 21.80 -7.68
N ILE A 126 1.66 21.34 -6.82
CA ILE A 126 1.58 21.57 -5.37
C ILE A 126 1.65 23.06 -5.04
N ALA A 127 2.53 23.82 -5.68
CA ALA A 127 2.60 25.27 -5.50
C ALA A 127 1.28 25.95 -5.90
N ASN A 128 0.71 25.59 -7.05
CA ASN A 128 -0.59 26.10 -7.50
C ASN A 128 -1.70 25.77 -6.49
N TRP A 129 -1.69 24.56 -5.92
CA TRP A 129 -2.64 24.16 -4.89
C TRP A 129 -2.48 25.00 -3.60
N LEU A 130 -1.24 25.25 -3.17
CA LEU A 130 -0.96 26.06 -1.97
C LEU A 130 -1.42 27.51 -2.10
N TRP A 131 -1.25 28.13 -3.27
CA TRP A 131 -1.66 29.51 -3.53
C TRP A 131 -3.15 29.66 -3.90
N ALA A 132 -3.82 28.54 -4.19
CA ALA A 132 -5.23 28.51 -4.57
C ALA A 132 -6.17 28.67 -3.36
N ILE A 133 -7.35 29.24 -3.59
CA ILE A 133 -8.44 29.23 -2.61
C ILE A 133 -9.09 27.84 -2.53
N GLN A 134 -9.80 27.53 -1.45
CA GLN A 134 -10.36 26.19 -1.17
C GLN A 134 -11.16 25.56 -2.34
N LYS A 135 -11.96 26.35 -3.07
CA LYS A 135 -12.71 25.85 -4.23
C LYS A 135 -11.78 25.45 -5.39
N GLN A 136 -10.72 26.22 -5.62
CA GLN A 136 -9.72 25.94 -6.65
C GLN A 136 -8.81 24.77 -6.23
N GLN A 137 -8.47 24.66 -4.94
CA GLN A 137 -7.74 23.52 -4.39
C GLN A 137 -8.44 22.19 -4.68
N GLN A 138 -9.76 22.14 -4.49
CA GLN A 138 -10.55 20.96 -4.84
C GLN A 138 -10.50 20.68 -6.33
N ALA A 139 -10.65 21.70 -7.18
CA ALA A 139 -10.56 21.54 -8.63
C ALA A 139 -9.19 20.99 -9.06
N ILE A 140 -8.09 21.54 -8.55
CA ILE A 140 -6.72 21.07 -8.81
C ILE A 140 -6.55 19.63 -8.32
N PHE A 141 -7.06 19.29 -7.13
CA PHE A 141 -6.99 17.94 -6.61
C PHE A 141 -7.77 16.93 -7.47
N PHE A 142 -8.93 17.31 -8.00
CA PHE A 142 -9.71 16.46 -8.91
C PHE A 142 -9.06 16.32 -10.28
N GLU A 143 -8.49 17.41 -10.81
CA GLU A 143 -7.86 17.46 -12.13
C GLU A 143 -6.53 16.71 -12.14
N TYR A 144 -5.62 17.00 -11.21
CA TYR A 144 -4.25 16.47 -11.20
C TYR A 144 -4.05 15.31 -10.21
N GLY A 145 -5.01 15.05 -9.33
CA GLY A 145 -4.90 13.97 -8.34
C GLY A 145 -3.90 14.24 -7.22
N MET A 146 -3.56 15.52 -6.97
CA MET A 146 -2.51 15.91 -6.02
C MET A 146 -2.94 17.10 -5.18
N GLN A 147 -2.57 17.06 -3.91
CA GLN A 147 -2.72 18.15 -2.95
C GLN A 147 -1.48 18.21 -2.05
N TYR A 148 -1.33 19.31 -1.32
CA TYR A 148 -0.20 19.50 -0.43
C TYR A 148 -0.14 18.45 0.69
N SER A 149 1.06 17.90 0.88
CA SER A 149 1.47 17.18 2.08
C SER A 149 2.53 17.99 2.82
N ILE A 150 2.51 17.94 4.16
CA ILE A 150 3.53 18.57 5.00
C ILE A 150 4.94 18.01 4.76
N LEU A 151 5.08 16.83 4.14
CA LEU A 151 6.38 16.30 3.73
C LEU A 151 7.09 17.19 2.69
N GLU A 152 6.33 17.97 1.92
CA GLU A 152 6.85 18.89 0.91
C GLU A 152 7.64 20.08 1.49
N ASP A 153 7.63 20.24 2.82
CA ASP A 153 8.45 21.20 3.57
C ASP A 153 9.88 20.72 3.79
N LEU A 154 10.15 19.42 3.59
CA LEU A 154 11.49 18.84 3.68
C LEU A 154 12.24 19.07 2.37
N LEU A 155 13.36 19.78 2.41
CA LEU A 155 14.12 20.18 1.21
C LEU A 155 14.61 19.01 0.34
N TYR A 156 14.85 17.86 0.96
CA TYR A 156 15.34 16.65 0.29
C TYR A 156 14.22 15.72 -0.18
N TRP A 157 12.95 16.04 0.11
CA TRP A 157 11.84 15.14 -0.15
C TRP A 157 11.36 15.22 -1.60
N ASP A 158 11.15 14.05 -2.19
CA ASP A 158 10.63 13.85 -3.53
C ASP A 158 9.58 12.74 -3.53
N ALA A 159 8.31 13.12 -3.47
CA ALA A 159 7.17 12.20 -3.49
C ALA A 159 7.08 11.38 -4.80
N THR A 160 7.81 11.72 -5.86
CA THR A 160 7.81 10.93 -7.10
C THR A 160 8.78 9.75 -7.05
N ARG A 161 9.73 9.75 -6.10
CA ARG A 161 10.84 8.76 -6.03
C ARG A 161 10.99 8.09 -4.68
N MET A 162 10.50 8.71 -3.60
CA MET A 162 10.74 8.27 -2.23
C MET A 162 9.55 7.50 -1.62
N LEU A 163 8.68 6.96 -2.48
CA LEU A 163 7.51 6.17 -2.08
C LEU A 163 7.72 4.70 -2.42
N ASN A 164 7.50 3.84 -1.44
CA ASN A 164 7.52 2.40 -1.60
C ASN A 164 6.20 1.81 -1.10
N LEU A 165 5.54 1.04 -1.95
CA LEU A 165 4.30 0.34 -1.58
C LEU A 165 4.60 -0.88 -0.71
N GLU A 166 3.71 -1.18 0.23
CA GLU A 166 3.90 -2.27 1.17
C GLU A 166 3.47 -3.61 0.54
N ILE A 167 4.39 -4.57 0.49
CA ILE A 167 4.22 -5.82 -0.27
C ILE A 167 3.11 -6.68 0.34
N ILE A 168 2.99 -6.77 1.66
CA ILE A 168 2.03 -7.66 2.30
C ILE A 168 0.61 -7.21 1.98
N HIS A 169 0.26 -5.95 2.19
CA HIS A 169 -1.11 -5.46 2.00
C HIS A 169 -1.45 -5.38 0.51
N ASP A 170 -0.55 -4.88 -0.32
CA ASP A 170 -0.86 -4.60 -1.72
C ASP A 170 -0.72 -5.86 -2.60
N LEU A 171 0.38 -6.62 -2.46
CA LEU A 171 0.63 -7.81 -3.27
C LEU A 171 0.02 -9.06 -2.67
N VAL A 172 0.26 -9.35 -1.38
CA VAL A 172 -0.17 -10.64 -0.78
C VAL A 172 -1.65 -10.63 -0.43
N LEU A 173 -2.12 -9.62 0.31
CA LEU A 173 -3.50 -9.52 0.77
C LEU A 173 -4.44 -8.86 -0.24
N GLY A 174 -3.90 -8.09 -1.18
CA GLY A 174 -4.62 -7.55 -2.33
C GLY A 174 -4.59 -8.52 -3.50
N ILE A 175 -3.58 -8.40 -4.36
CA ILE A 175 -3.52 -9.08 -5.66
C ILE A 175 -3.59 -10.60 -5.54
N LEU A 176 -2.71 -11.21 -4.74
CA LEU A 176 -2.61 -12.67 -4.65
C LEU A 176 -3.87 -13.29 -4.05
N LYS A 177 -4.43 -12.68 -3.00
CA LYS A 177 -5.70 -13.12 -2.40
C LYS A 177 -6.84 -13.05 -3.40
N ASP A 178 -6.99 -11.93 -4.11
CA ASP A 178 -8.04 -11.74 -5.10
C ASP A 178 -7.88 -12.70 -6.28
N HIS A 179 -6.66 -12.90 -6.76
CA HIS A 179 -6.39 -13.86 -7.83
C HIS A 179 -6.69 -15.30 -7.39
N ALA A 180 -6.24 -15.70 -6.21
CA ALA A 180 -6.51 -17.02 -5.65
C ALA A 180 -8.02 -17.27 -5.47
N THR A 181 -8.75 -16.25 -5.01
CA THR A 181 -10.18 -16.36 -4.70
C THR A 181 -11.06 -16.31 -5.96
N PHE A 182 -10.82 -15.35 -6.85
CA PHE A 182 -11.71 -15.06 -7.97
C PHE A 182 -11.26 -15.63 -9.32
N LYS A 183 -9.97 -15.91 -9.50
CA LYS A 183 -9.44 -16.45 -10.76
C LYS A 183 -9.11 -17.93 -10.66
N LEU A 184 -8.44 -18.33 -9.57
CA LEU A 184 -8.07 -19.73 -9.35
C LEU A 184 -9.12 -20.51 -8.57
N CYS A 185 -10.07 -19.82 -7.93
CA CYS A 185 -11.14 -20.44 -7.13
C CYS A 185 -10.60 -21.43 -6.07
N THR A 186 -9.39 -21.20 -5.55
CA THR A 186 -8.72 -22.10 -4.60
C THR A 186 -9.22 -21.95 -3.17
N TRP A 187 -10.00 -20.90 -2.90
CA TRP A 187 -10.56 -20.67 -1.58
C TRP A 187 -11.67 -21.70 -1.28
N GLU A 188 -11.37 -22.65 -0.39
CA GLU A 188 -12.37 -23.56 0.15
C GLU A 188 -13.42 -22.74 0.93
N SER A 189 -14.58 -22.57 0.31
CA SER A 189 -15.75 -21.97 0.94
C SER A 189 -16.30 -22.90 2.03
N LYS A 190 -15.66 -22.96 3.19
CA LYS A 190 -16.30 -23.42 4.44
C LYS A 190 -16.98 -22.27 5.17
N SER A 191 -17.75 -21.46 4.45
CA SER A 191 -18.86 -20.68 5.00
C SER A 191 -19.55 -19.94 3.88
N LYS A 192 -20.82 -20.27 3.63
CA LYS A 192 -21.78 -19.35 3.00
C LYS A 192 -21.90 -18.13 3.91
N LEU A 193 -21.07 -17.11 3.73
CA LEU A 193 -21.36 -15.78 4.24
C LEU A 193 -22.13 -15.05 3.14
N HIS A 194 -23.40 -14.78 3.42
CA HIS A 194 -24.25 -13.89 2.64
C HIS A 194 -23.57 -12.53 2.52
N PHE A 195 -22.82 -12.31 1.43
CA PHE A 195 -22.46 -10.95 1.03
C PHE A 195 -23.66 -10.35 0.30
N ARG A 196 -24.57 -9.79 1.10
CA ARG A 196 -25.69 -8.99 0.59
C ARG A 196 -25.08 -7.68 0.10
N SER A 197 -25.07 -7.49 -1.21
CA SER A 197 -24.66 -6.24 -1.84
C SER A 197 -25.56 -5.10 -1.33
N HIS A 198 -25.01 -4.25 -0.46
CA HIS A 198 -25.60 -2.93 -0.25
C HIS A 198 -25.11 -1.99 -1.34
N ARG A 199 -25.67 -2.15 -2.55
CA ARG A 199 -25.76 -1.06 -3.52
C ARG A 199 -27.06 -0.31 -3.19
N LYS A 200 -26.97 0.76 -2.39
CA LYS A 200 -28.03 1.77 -2.30
C LYS A 200 -27.57 2.99 -3.10
N SER A 201 -27.88 2.96 -4.39
CA SER A 201 -28.13 4.17 -5.17
C SER A 201 -29.55 4.61 -4.86
N ASN A 202 -29.72 5.88 -4.48
CA ASN A 202 -31.04 6.51 -4.49
C ASN A 202 -31.10 7.48 -5.68
N ASP A 203 -32.25 7.42 -6.35
CA ASP A 203 -32.85 8.40 -7.26
C ASP A 203 -32.61 8.29 -8.78
N ARG A 204 -33.50 7.47 -9.39
CA ARG A 204 -34.52 7.82 -10.40
C ARG A 204 -34.09 8.61 -11.65
N ASN A 205 -34.06 7.93 -12.80
CA ASN A 205 -35.04 8.10 -13.90
C ASN A 205 -34.72 7.20 -15.10
N GLY A 206 -35.72 6.44 -15.55
CA GLY A 206 -36.10 6.29 -16.97
C GLY A 206 -35.28 5.44 -17.96
N SER A 207 -35.94 4.38 -18.44
CA SER A 207 -35.89 3.71 -19.76
C SER A 207 -34.84 2.65 -20.10
N ASP A 208 -35.40 1.57 -20.66
CA ASP A 208 -34.86 0.27 -21.06
C ASP A 208 -33.97 0.27 -22.33
N LEU A 209 -33.40 -0.92 -22.59
CA LEU A 209 -32.63 -1.43 -23.75
C LEU A 209 -31.14 -1.00 -23.80
N ASP A 210 -30.14 -1.87 -23.94
CA ASP A 210 -30.13 -3.23 -24.47
C ASP A 210 -29.06 -4.11 -23.80
N SER A 211 -29.47 -5.33 -23.48
CA SER A 211 -28.63 -6.52 -23.47
C SER A 211 -28.14 -6.83 -24.89
N ILE A 212 -26.84 -7.08 -25.10
CA ILE A 212 -26.30 -8.01 -26.12
C ILE A 212 -24.82 -8.31 -25.80
N THR A 213 -24.61 -9.57 -25.39
CA THR A 213 -23.45 -10.46 -25.61
C THR A 213 -22.03 -9.90 -25.46
N SER A 214 -21.29 -10.35 -24.44
CA SER A 214 -20.30 -11.42 -24.66
C SER A 214 -20.52 -12.59 -23.69
N LYS A 215 -21.44 -13.47 -24.06
CA LYS A 215 -21.81 -14.69 -23.32
C LYS A 215 -21.31 -15.95 -24.02
N SER A 216 -20.13 -15.89 -24.64
CA SER A 216 -19.49 -17.06 -25.25
C SER A 216 -18.04 -17.11 -24.84
N CYS A 217 -17.62 -18.26 -24.30
CA CYS A 217 -16.27 -18.62 -23.90
C CYS A 217 -15.87 -18.37 -22.43
N LEU A 218 -16.74 -18.74 -21.49
CA LEU A 218 -16.23 -19.35 -20.25
C LEU A 218 -17.08 -20.59 -19.97
N ASP A 219 -16.55 -21.74 -20.38
CA ASP A 219 -17.09 -23.03 -20.00
C ASP A 219 -17.21 -23.10 -18.48
N GLN A 220 -18.39 -23.47 -17.99
CA GLN A 220 -18.61 -23.69 -16.57
C GLN A 220 -17.86 -24.95 -16.16
N ILE A 221 -16.62 -24.78 -15.69
CA ILE A 221 -15.87 -25.88 -15.07
C ILE A 221 -16.67 -26.33 -13.85
N THR A 222 -17.15 -27.56 -13.88
CA THR A 222 -17.92 -28.18 -12.80
C THR A 222 -17.03 -28.47 -11.59
N LEU A 223 -17.63 -28.53 -10.39
CA LEU A 223 -16.92 -28.87 -9.15
C LEU A 223 -16.10 -30.18 -9.22
N ARG A 224 -16.49 -31.11 -10.10
CA ARG A 224 -15.75 -32.36 -10.34
C ARG A 224 -14.48 -32.11 -11.13
N GLU A 225 -14.53 -31.23 -12.12
CA GLU A 225 -13.37 -30.88 -12.95
C GLU A 225 -12.35 -30.07 -12.15
N THR A 226 -12.79 -29.16 -11.27
CA THR A 226 -11.88 -28.46 -10.35
C THR A 226 -11.18 -29.40 -9.38
N CYS A 227 -11.88 -30.42 -8.85
CA CYS A 227 -11.28 -31.44 -7.98
C CYS A 227 -10.29 -32.33 -8.75
N SER A 228 -10.57 -32.63 -10.02
CA SER A 228 -9.65 -33.38 -10.89
C SER A 228 -8.36 -32.61 -11.13
N LEU A 229 -8.49 -31.34 -11.54
CA LEU A 229 -7.35 -30.44 -11.78
C LEU A 229 -6.50 -30.22 -10.52
N ARG A 230 -7.13 -30.15 -9.34
CA ARG A 230 -6.42 -30.07 -8.06
C ARG A 230 -5.58 -31.33 -7.78
N ARG A 231 -6.13 -32.53 -8.00
CA ARG A 231 -5.37 -33.79 -7.83
C ARG A 231 -4.21 -33.89 -8.82
N GLU A 232 -4.42 -33.45 -10.06
CA GLU A 232 -3.39 -33.42 -11.09
C GLU A 232 -2.26 -32.45 -10.70
N ALA A 233 -2.60 -31.27 -10.18
CA ALA A 233 -1.63 -30.28 -9.69
C ALA A 233 -0.86 -30.78 -8.46
N GLU A 234 -1.56 -31.38 -7.47
CA GLU A 234 -0.92 -31.98 -6.29
C GLU A 234 0.03 -33.12 -6.69
N LYS A 235 -0.32 -33.91 -7.71
CA LYS A 235 0.54 -34.97 -8.24
C LYS A 235 1.81 -34.37 -8.88
N ARG A 236 1.67 -33.34 -9.72
CA ARG A 236 2.82 -32.66 -10.36
C ARG A 236 3.76 -32.00 -9.35
N ILE A 237 3.19 -31.34 -8.33
CA ILE A 237 3.98 -30.71 -7.26
C ILE A 237 4.80 -31.79 -6.52
N ASN A 238 4.18 -32.91 -6.14
CA ASN A 238 4.87 -34.00 -5.45
C ASN A 238 5.90 -34.73 -6.33
N GLU A 239 5.70 -34.79 -7.64
CA GLU A 239 6.66 -35.37 -8.60
C GLU A 239 7.86 -34.45 -8.88
N SER A 240 7.69 -33.13 -8.72
CA SER A 240 8.72 -32.12 -9.00
C SER A 240 9.61 -31.72 -7.81
N LEU A 241 9.24 -32.11 -6.58
CA LEU A 241 9.96 -31.75 -5.35
C LEU A 241 10.89 -32.88 -4.87
N PRO A 242 12.11 -32.56 -4.37
CA PRO A 242 12.95 -33.51 -3.65
C PRO A 242 12.18 -34.16 -2.49
N THR A 243 12.47 -35.44 -2.19
CA THR A 243 11.69 -36.31 -1.30
C THR A 243 11.41 -35.72 0.09
N ASP A 244 12.29 -34.85 0.57
CA ASP A 244 12.19 -34.18 1.88
C ASP A 244 11.10 -33.10 1.96
N PHE A 245 10.59 -32.60 0.82
CA PHE A 245 9.57 -31.54 0.74
C PHE A 245 8.20 -32.02 0.25
N GLN A 246 8.01 -33.32 0.05
CA GLN A 246 6.70 -33.86 -0.29
C GLN A 246 5.70 -33.64 0.86
N LEU A 247 4.48 -33.20 0.55
CA LEU A 247 3.45 -32.85 1.53
C LEU A 247 3.11 -33.98 2.52
N LYS A 248 3.41 -35.23 2.15
CA LYS A 248 3.17 -36.44 2.95
C LYS A 248 4.20 -36.65 4.06
N ASN A 249 5.35 -35.97 3.99
CA ASN A 249 6.48 -36.10 4.90
C ASN A 249 6.58 -34.91 5.88
N LEU A 250 5.69 -33.92 5.78
CA LEU A 250 5.58 -32.87 6.78
C LEU A 250 5.07 -33.48 8.10
N PRO A 251 5.74 -33.26 9.23
CA PRO A 251 5.28 -33.77 10.51
C PRO A 251 3.89 -33.21 10.82
N ALA A 252 2.95 -34.09 11.16
CA ALA A 252 1.63 -33.69 11.62
C ALA A 252 1.78 -32.80 12.88
N ASN A 253 1.11 -31.65 12.86
CA ASN A 253 1.03 -30.74 14.00
C ASN A 253 0.66 -31.54 15.27
N PRO A 254 1.46 -31.49 16.36
CA PRO A 254 1.07 -32.14 17.60
C PRO A 254 -0.16 -31.42 18.15
N HIS A 255 -1.29 -32.12 18.20
CA HIS A 255 -2.49 -31.67 18.91
C HIS A 255 -2.17 -31.45 20.40
N PRO A 256 -2.73 -30.42 21.05
CA PRO A 256 -2.52 -30.18 22.46
C PRO A 256 -3.27 -31.24 23.28
N SER A 257 -2.53 -32.15 23.91
CA SER A 257 -3.09 -33.03 24.93
C SER A 257 -3.38 -32.22 26.20
N HIS A 258 -4.67 -32.01 26.49
CA HIS A 258 -5.13 -31.71 27.82
C HIS A 258 -4.72 -32.85 28.77
N THR A 259 -4.01 -32.54 29.85
CA THR A 259 -3.94 -33.42 31.02
C THR A 259 -3.91 -32.59 32.29
N THR A 260 -4.91 -32.87 33.12
CA THR A 260 -5.20 -32.34 34.45
C THR A 260 -4.25 -32.93 35.50
N SER A 261 -4.02 -32.20 36.62
CA SER A 261 -3.41 -32.60 37.91
C SER A 261 -1.93 -33.01 37.86
N ILE A 262 -1.03 -32.53 38.73
CA ILE A 262 -1.08 -32.14 40.16
C ILE A 262 -0.39 -30.80 40.38
#